data_AF-A0A0M2ZA38-F1
#
_entry.id   AF-A0A0M2ZA38-F1
#
_cell.length_a   1.000
_cell.length_b   1.000
_cell.length_c   1.000
_cell.angle_alpha   90.00
_cell.angle_beta   90.00
_cell.angle_gamma   90.00
#
_symmetry.space_group_name_H-M   'P 1'
#
loop_
_entity.id
_entity.type
_entity.pdbx_description
1 polymer ?
#
loop_
_entity_poly.entity_id
_entity_poly.type
_entity_poly.pdbx_seq_one_letter_code
_entity_poly.pdbx_strand_id
1 'polypeptide(L)'
;MFVAAFATAPAGFAQEPIGEPCPPRDGYSIVIAAGDIDCVTAADYAAQYDRDGEKYQTIGPFTCYSATATTAPLLFQCVADTVDHAEFAVYPG
;
A
#
# COMPACT_ATOMS: atom_id res chain seq x y z
N MET A 1 24.13 37.08 24.32
CA MET A 1 23.87 35.94 25.23
C MET A 1 22.43 35.51 25.06
N PHE A 2 22.24 34.23 24.67
CA PHE A 2 21.06 33.35 24.87
C PHE A 2 19.71 33.70 24.22
N VAL A 3 18.95 32.78 23.61
CA VAL A 3 19.10 31.36 23.23
C VAL A 3 18.27 31.18 21.96
N ALA A 4 18.81 30.56 20.90
CA ALA A 4 17.99 30.08 19.80
C ALA A 4 17.25 28.82 20.27
N ALA A 5 15.94 28.94 20.50
CA ALA A 5 15.09 27.79 20.75
C ALA A 5 14.87 27.05 19.43
N PHE A 6 15.69 26.01 19.19
CA PHE A 6 15.39 25.00 18.20
C PHE A 6 14.14 24.26 18.65
N ALA A 7 13.00 24.60 18.05
CA ALA A 7 11.80 23.78 18.15
C ALA A 7 12.11 22.42 17.51
N THR A 8 12.23 21.37 18.34
CA THR A 8 12.26 19.99 17.88
C THR A 8 10.93 19.71 17.20
N ALA A 9 10.92 19.62 15.87
CA ALA A 9 9.78 19.12 15.13
C ALA A 9 9.39 17.75 15.71
N PRO A 10 8.09 17.45 15.92
CA PRO A 10 7.69 16.10 16.24
C PRO A 10 8.22 15.21 15.12
N ALA A 11 9.11 14.29 15.46
CA ALA A 11 9.38 13.15 14.60
C ALA A 11 8.05 12.39 14.53
N GLY A 12 7.22 12.75 13.55
CA GLY A 12 6.04 12.01 13.22
C GLY A 12 6.52 10.62 12.87
N PHE A 13 6.28 9.67 13.76
CA PHE A 13 6.34 8.26 13.42
C PHE A 13 5.47 8.13 12.17
N ALA A 14 6.09 7.87 11.03
CA ALA A 14 5.35 7.41 9.87
C ALA A 14 4.58 6.20 10.38
N GLN A 15 3.25 6.29 10.40
CA GLN A 15 2.40 5.20 10.84
C GLN A 15 2.83 4.01 9.97
N GLU A 16 3.40 2.97 10.60
CA GLU A 16 3.68 1.72 9.92
C GLU A 16 2.38 1.33 9.19
N PRO A 17 2.45 1.02 7.89
CA PRO A 17 1.27 0.61 7.16
C PRO A 17 0.65 -0.53 7.97
N ILE A 18 -0.58 -0.32 8.42
CA ILE A 18 -1.24 -1.18 9.40
C ILE A 18 -1.58 -2.47 8.65
N GLY A 19 -0.66 -3.43 8.68
CA GLY A 19 -0.73 -4.61 7.83
C GLY A 19 0.53 -5.45 7.84
N GLU A 20 0.43 -6.66 7.32
CA GLU A 20 1.56 -7.60 7.21
C GLU A 20 2.39 -7.28 5.95
N PRO A 21 3.66 -6.84 6.08
CA PRO A 21 4.51 -6.61 4.93
C PRO A 21 4.92 -7.92 4.26
N CYS A 22 4.79 -7.95 2.93
CA CYS A 22 5.29 -9.03 2.11
C CYS A 22 6.76 -8.81 1.70
N PRO A 23 7.52 -9.88 1.44
CA PRO A 23 8.85 -9.77 0.85
C PRO A 23 8.79 -8.96 -0.47
N PRO A 24 9.65 -7.95 -0.66
CA PRO A 24 9.68 -7.16 -1.89
C PRO A 24 9.91 -8.05 -3.12
N ARG A 25 9.17 -7.79 -4.19
CA ARG A 25 9.23 -8.58 -5.42
C ARG A 25 9.02 -7.66 -6.63
N ASP A 26 9.82 -7.86 -7.68
CA ASP A 26 9.71 -7.14 -8.95
C ASP A 26 9.75 -5.60 -8.82
N GLY A 27 10.45 -5.08 -7.81
CA GLY A 27 10.55 -3.64 -7.55
C GLY A 27 9.34 -3.06 -6.80
N TYR A 28 8.48 -3.91 -6.24
CA TYR A 28 7.33 -3.52 -5.45
C TYR A 28 7.42 -4.09 -4.02
N SER A 29 6.91 -3.32 -3.06
CA SER A 29 6.63 -3.77 -1.70
C SER A 29 5.13 -3.82 -1.50
N ILE A 30 4.61 -4.96 -1.06
CA ILE A 30 3.18 -5.17 -0.83
C ILE A 30 2.93 -5.24 0.66
N VAL A 31 1.85 -4.62 1.13
CA VAL A 31 1.40 -4.73 2.52
C VAL A 31 -0.04 -5.20 2.52
N ILE A 32 -0.32 -6.31 3.19
CA ILE A 32 -1.67 -6.83 3.36
C ILE A 32 -2.32 -6.09 4.53
N ALA A 33 -3.31 -5.25 4.24
CA ALA A 33 -3.98 -4.40 5.22
C ALA A 33 -5.14 -5.13 5.92
N ALA A 34 -5.81 -6.05 5.21
CA ALA A 34 -6.93 -6.82 5.76
C ALA A 34 -7.16 -8.16 5.04
N GLY A 35 -7.91 -9.04 5.70
CA GLY A 35 -8.35 -10.34 5.18
C GLY A 35 -7.27 -11.43 5.10
N ASP A 36 -7.68 -12.61 4.65
CA ASP A 36 -6.81 -13.77 4.47
C ASP A 36 -6.39 -13.88 3.00
N ILE A 37 -5.27 -13.23 2.67
CA ILE A 37 -4.60 -13.34 1.37
C ILE A 37 -3.11 -13.52 1.60
N ASP A 38 -2.49 -14.45 0.89
CA ASP A 38 -1.05 -14.66 0.96
C ASP A 38 -0.30 -13.69 0.03
N CYS A 39 0.97 -13.45 0.35
CA CYS A 39 1.82 -12.52 -0.40
C CYS A 39 2.04 -12.91 -1.87
N VAL A 40 2.00 -14.20 -2.22
CA VAL A 40 2.18 -14.64 -3.60
C VAL A 40 0.94 -14.28 -4.40
N THR A 41 -0.23 -14.63 -3.89
CA THR A 41 -1.52 -14.28 -4.49
C THR A 41 -1.70 -12.77 -4.62
N ALA A 42 -1.36 -11.99 -3.59
CA ALA A 42 -1.41 -10.52 -3.64
C ALA A 42 -0.48 -9.96 -4.73
N ALA A 43 0.75 -10.50 -4.86
CA ALA A 43 1.69 -10.10 -5.91
C ALA A 43 1.19 -10.45 -7.32
N ASP A 44 0.58 -11.61 -7.50
CA ASP A 44 0.06 -12.02 -8.81
C ASP A 44 -1.11 -11.14 -9.27
N TYR A 45 -1.96 -10.68 -8.34
CA TYR A 45 -2.98 -9.68 -8.64
C TYR A 45 -2.39 -8.28 -8.87
N ALA A 46 -1.42 -7.87 -8.05
CA ALA A 46 -0.73 -6.59 -8.20
C ALA A 46 -0.06 -6.45 -9.59
N ALA A 47 0.56 -7.53 -10.09
CA ALA A 47 1.24 -7.53 -11.38
C ALA A 47 0.30 -7.31 -12.59
N GLN A 48 -1.00 -7.50 -12.42
CA GLN A 48 -2.00 -7.30 -13.48
C GLN A 48 -2.51 -5.85 -13.55
N TYR A 49 -2.20 -5.01 -12.57
CA TYR A 49 -2.67 -3.63 -12.55
C TYR A 49 -1.89 -2.77 -13.55
N ASP A 50 -2.61 -2.15 -14.49
CA ASP A 50 -2.03 -1.20 -15.44
C ASP A 50 -1.98 0.19 -14.82
N ARG A 51 -0.78 0.68 -14.51
CA ARG A 51 -0.59 2.00 -13.87
C ARG A 51 -0.93 3.18 -14.78
N ASP A 52 -0.92 2.98 -16.09
CA ASP A 52 -1.22 4.00 -17.10
C ASP A 52 -2.66 3.88 -17.63
N GLY A 53 -3.40 2.87 -17.17
CA GLY A 53 -4.78 2.59 -17.54
C GLY A 53 -5.83 3.35 -16.72
N GLU A 54 -7.01 2.75 -16.59
CA GLU A 54 -8.11 3.31 -15.82
C GLU A 54 -7.76 3.41 -14.33
N LYS A 55 -8.27 4.46 -13.66
CA LYS A 55 -8.03 4.66 -12.23
C LYS A 55 -8.47 3.46 -11.40
N TYR A 56 -9.64 2.90 -11.72
CA TYR A 56 -10.21 1.73 -11.07
C TYR A 56 -10.21 0.57 -12.07
N GLN A 57 -9.63 -0.57 -11.67
CA GLN A 57 -9.54 -1.77 -12.49
C GLN A 57 -10.00 -2.98 -11.68
N THR A 58 -10.88 -3.79 -12.27
CA THR A 58 -11.29 -5.06 -11.67
C THR A 58 -10.34 -6.15 -12.11
N ILE A 59 -9.65 -6.76 -11.15
CA ILE A 59 -8.65 -7.81 -11.36
C ILE A 59 -9.05 -9.00 -10.50
N GLY A 60 -9.65 -10.00 -11.14
CA GLY A 60 -10.23 -11.14 -10.43
C GLY A 60 -11.28 -10.68 -9.41
N PRO A 61 -11.17 -11.06 -8.12
CA PRO A 61 -12.10 -10.64 -7.07
C PRO A 61 -11.79 -9.23 -6.51
N PHE A 62 -10.71 -8.59 -6.97
CA PHE A 62 -10.25 -7.29 -6.46
C PHE A 62 -10.70 -6.15 -7.36
N THR A 63 -11.06 -5.03 -6.73
CA THR A 63 -11.06 -3.72 -7.36
C THR A 63 -9.80 -2.99 -6.91
N CYS A 64 -8.87 -2.81 -7.86
CA CYS A 64 -7.63 -2.09 -7.66
C CYS A 64 -7.77 -0.64 -8.12
N TYR A 65 -7.20 0.29 -7.35
CA TYR A 65 -7.23 1.69 -7.69
C TYR A 65 -5.96 2.44 -7.32
N SER A 66 -5.57 3.39 -8.15
CA SER A 66 -4.48 4.31 -7.82
C SER A 66 -4.93 5.23 -6.68
N ALA A 67 -4.08 5.31 -5.67
CA ALA A 67 -4.32 6.08 -4.48
C ALA A 67 -3.01 6.70 -4.00
N THR A 68 -3.12 7.85 -3.35
CA THR A 68 -1.99 8.54 -2.74
C THR A 68 -2.11 8.42 -1.24
N ALA A 69 -1.17 7.74 -0.59
CA ALA A 69 -1.03 7.78 0.85
C ALA A 69 -0.18 9.00 1.24
N THR A 70 -0.54 9.66 2.34
CA THR A 70 0.20 10.84 2.84
C THR A 70 1.56 10.47 3.42
N THR A 71 1.72 9.22 3.86
CA THR A 71 2.88 8.73 4.63
C THR A 71 3.89 7.93 3.81
N ALA A 72 3.51 7.40 2.65
CA ALA A 72 4.38 6.65 1.76
C ALA A 72 3.91 6.81 0.30
N PRO A 73 4.81 6.66 -0.69
CA PRO A 73 4.43 6.71 -2.10
C PRO A 73 3.62 5.46 -2.48
N LEU A 74 2.35 5.43 -2.09
CA LEU A 74 1.41 4.39 -2.52
C LEU A 74 1.28 4.46 -4.04
N LEU A 75 1.48 3.32 -4.71
CA LEU A 75 1.28 3.22 -6.16
C LEU A 75 -0.21 2.97 -6.44
N PHE A 76 -0.76 1.95 -5.79
CA PHE A 76 -2.16 1.57 -5.89
C PHE A 76 -2.54 0.65 -4.73
N GLN A 77 -3.84 0.42 -4.56
CA GLN A 77 -4.42 -0.39 -3.51
C GLN A 77 -5.50 -1.28 -4.12
N CYS A 78 -5.66 -2.50 -3.63
CA CYS A 78 -6.62 -3.47 -4.12
C CYS A 78 -7.51 -3.93 -2.97
N VAL A 79 -8.83 -3.88 -3.18
CA VAL A 79 -9.84 -4.29 -2.21
C VAL A 79 -10.71 -5.38 -2.83
N ALA A 80 -10.85 -6.52 -2.16
CA ALA A 80 -11.68 -7.62 -2.61
C ALA A 80 -13.16 -7.30 -2.38
N ASP A 81 -13.98 -7.55 -3.40
CA ASP A 81 -15.44 -7.52 -3.27
C ASP A 81 -15.95 -8.90 -2.81
N THR A 82 -15.44 -9.33 -1.66
CA THR A 82 -15.75 -10.63 -1.04
C THR A 82 -16.07 -10.43 0.45
N VAL A 83 -16.66 -11.45 1.09
CA VAL A 83 -17.07 -11.38 2.50
C VAL A 83 -15.89 -11.08 3.43
N ASP A 84 -14.70 -11.58 3.11
CA ASP A 84 -13.49 -11.40 3.91
C ASP A 84 -12.83 -10.02 3.71
N HIS A 85 -13.29 -9.24 2.72
CA HIS A 85 -12.80 -7.90 2.39
C HIS A 85 -11.26 -7.81 2.38
N ALA A 86 -10.61 -8.81 1.79
CA ALA A 86 -9.16 -8.84 1.68
C ALA A 86 -8.65 -7.57 0.99
N GLU A 87 -7.60 -6.98 1.55
CA GLU A 87 -7.08 -5.70 1.11
C GLU A 87 -5.56 -5.71 1.15
N PHE A 88 -4.94 -5.21 0.09
CA PHE A 88 -3.51 -5.00 0.05
C PHE A 88 -3.14 -3.70 -0.67
N ALA A 89 -2.05 -3.10 -0.23
CA ALA A 89 -1.49 -1.87 -0.75
C ALA A 89 -0.13 -2.14 -1.39
N VAL A 90 0.17 -1.45 -2.49
CA VAL A 90 1.40 -1.63 -3.27
C VAL A 90 2.22 -0.34 -3.27
N TYR A 91 3.48 -0.46 -2.89
CA TYR A 91 4.46 0.60 -2.76
C TYR A 91 5.67 0.32 -3.67
N PRO A 92 6.48 1.33 -4.04
CA PRO A 92 7.78 1.09 -4.66
C PRO A 92 8.70 0.37 -3.66
N GLY A 93 9.37 -0.69 -4.12
CA GLY A 93 10.36 -1.46 -3.37
C GLY A 93 11.81 -1.08 -3.68
#